data_AF-A0A2V3J1C5-F1
#
_entry.id   AF-A0A2V3J1C5-F1
#
_cell.length_a   1.000
_cell.length_b   1.000
_cell.length_c   1.000
_cell.angle_alpha   90.00
_cell.angle_beta   90.00
_cell.angle_gamma   90.00
#
_symmetry.space_group_name_H-M   'P 1'
#
loop_
_entity.id
_entity.type
_entity.pdbx_description
1 polymer ?
#
loop_
_entity_poly.entity_id
_entity_poly.type
_entity_poly.pdbx_seq_one_letter_code
_entity_poly.pdbx_strand_id
1 'polypeptide(L)'
;MALRPRSKRYARSTTTLRALLPLFLLLLLLVRLTTLFRPTSPKAPIIVVTASNWMYRHFLQNFKCNLDTLNISYAPIVYSLDVRTHNLSHHLGWASVLLSSQLGDEAHPGQFNRSGPRSFNQITKNKLRAVLSALLSGLDVLLSDADIFWCTDPVHHLRTLLSASRYYAQADVLIQPEANYRTLNSGFYLVRSNQRTIDLFRALVQNINIGNHDQDVVNKVFCDPQYGGNKIIQSHGEVPYHCESHGALIRLLPATSFPSGAQQYAGLNVFHHSRERLSDMCRRRQFVVLHNNFIKANKKKARFVVKGMWFSSFDTDDQLVCLTQPAPADHHSARTCGAYC
;
A
#
# COMPACT_ATOMS: atom_id res chain seq x y z
N MET A 1 -72.77 59.50 37.12
CA MET A 1 -72.89 58.12 36.58
C MET A 1 -72.09 58.07 35.27
N ALA A 2 -70.96 57.40 35.09
CA ALA A 2 -70.46 56.13 35.65
C ALA A 2 -71.38 54.95 35.24
N LEU A 3 -70.98 53.84 34.61
CA LEU A 3 -69.68 53.27 34.16
C LEU A 3 -69.92 52.47 32.83
N ARG A 4 -69.01 51.80 32.08
CA ARG A 4 -67.55 51.49 32.10
C ARG A 4 -67.16 50.94 30.69
N PRO A 5 -66.02 51.28 30.05
CA PRO A 5 -65.60 50.62 28.80
C PRO A 5 -64.98 49.24 29.07
N ARG A 6 -65.36 48.21 28.29
CA ARG A 6 -64.73 46.87 28.36
C ARG A 6 -63.49 46.80 27.48
N SER A 7 -62.32 46.68 28.10
CA SER A 7 -61.06 46.40 27.41
C SER A 7 -60.95 44.92 27.02
N LYS A 8 -60.61 44.63 25.76
CA LYS A 8 -60.17 43.29 25.32
C LYS A 8 -58.71 43.10 25.73
N ARG A 9 -58.44 42.25 26.71
CA ARG A 9 -57.07 41.86 27.07
C ARG A 9 -56.50 40.93 26.00
N TYR A 10 -55.39 41.32 25.38
CA TYR A 10 -54.52 40.37 24.69
C TYR A 10 -53.81 39.50 25.73
N ALA A 11 -54.16 38.22 25.80
CA ALA A 11 -53.40 37.26 26.59
C ALA A 11 -52.06 36.98 25.89
N ARG A 12 -50.97 37.57 26.38
CA ARG A 12 -49.61 37.17 25.99
C ARG A 12 -49.37 35.76 26.53
N SER A 13 -49.39 34.77 25.64
CA SER A 13 -48.98 33.40 25.97
C SER A 13 -47.49 33.38 26.32
N THR A 14 -47.18 33.24 27.61
CA THR A 14 -45.81 33.10 28.13
C THR A 14 -45.32 31.65 28.11
N THR A 15 -46.14 30.73 27.59
CA THR A 15 -45.94 29.28 27.67
C THR A 15 -44.82 28.76 26.77
N THR A 16 -44.49 29.46 25.68
CA THR A 16 -43.45 29.04 24.72
C THR A 16 -42.03 29.23 25.22
N LEU A 17 -41.75 30.25 26.04
CA LEU A 17 -40.36 30.58 26.43
C LEU A 17 -39.79 29.59 27.47
N ARG A 18 -40.63 29.01 28.33
CA ARG A 18 -40.20 28.00 29.33
C ARG A 18 -39.92 26.62 28.74
N ALA A 19 -40.52 26.27 27.60
CA ALA A 19 -40.29 25.00 26.92
C ALA A 19 -38.99 24.97 26.09
N LEU A 20 -38.52 26.14 25.64
CA LEU A 20 -37.32 26.27 24.80
C LEU A 20 -36.01 26.24 25.60
N LEU A 21 -36.03 26.70 26.87
CA LEU A 21 -34.85 26.71 27.73
C LEU A 21 -34.20 25.32 27.96
N PRO A 22 -34.96 24.27 28.34
CA PRO A 22 -34.39 22.93 28.50
C PRO A 22 -33.94 22.34 27.15
N LEU A 23 -34.64 22.66 26.05
CA LEU A 23 -34.27 22.20 24.71
C LEU A 23 -32.93 22.81 24.26
N PHE A 24 -32.71 24.09 24.53
CA PHE A 24 -31.46 24.80 24.21
C PHE A 24 -30.29 24.35 25.10
N LEU A 25 -30.53 24.08 26.39
CA LEU A 25 -29.53 23.44 27.25
C LEU A 25 -29.19 22.02 26.78
N LEU A 26 -30.18 21.23 26.38
CA LEU A 26 -29.96 19.89 25.83
C LEU A 26 -29.16 19.94 24.53
N LEU A 27 -29.45 20.90 23.64
CA LEU A 27 -28.69 21.12 22.41
C LEU A 27 -27.24 21.55 22.69
N LEU A 28 -27.02 22.44 23.67
CA LEU A 28 -25.66 22.83 24.10
C LEU A 28 -24.90 21.69 24.78
N LEU A 29 -25.59 20.81 25.52
CA LEU A 29 -25.02 19.59 26.09
C LEU A 29 -24.67 18.58 24.99
N LEU A 30 -25.52 18.39 23.99
CA LEU A 30 -25.26 17.55 22.83
C LEU A 30 -24.08 18.08 21.99
N VAL A 31 -24.01 19.39 21.75
CA VAL A 31 -22.87 20.03 21.08
C VAL A 31 -21.58 19.91 21.92
N ARG A 32 -21.64 20.04 23.24
CA ARG A 32 -20.47 19.77 24.11
C ARG A 32 -20.09 18.29 24.12
N LEU A 33 -21.05 17.38 24.08
CA LEU A 33 -20.81 15.93 24.00
C LEU A 33 -20.17 15.56 22.66
N THR A 34 -20.55 16.18 21.54
CA THR A 34 -19.90 15.95 20.23
C THR A 34 -18.52 16.62 20.11
N THR A 35 -18.19 17.62 20.92
CA THR A 35 -16.82 18.17 21.01
C THR A 35 -15.94 17.45 22.04
N LEU A 36 -16.51 16.87 23.09
CA LEU A 36 -15.82 16.03 24.09
C LEU A 36 -15.58 14.60 23.56
N PHE A 37 -16.58 14.00 22.92
CA PHE A 37 -16.37 12.90 21.98
C PHE A 37 -15.99 13.46 20.61
N ARG A 38 -14.82 14.10 20.54
CA ARG A 38 -14.01 13.94 19.34
C ARG A 38 -13.84 12.42 19.19
N PRO A 39 -14.37 11.77 18.13
CA PRO A 39 -14.05 10.38 17.94
C PRO A 39 -12.54 10.33 17.81
N THR A 40 -11.86 9.64 18.72
CA THR A 40 -10.66 8.92 18.33
C THR A 40 -11.16 7.92 17.29
N SER A 41 -11.25 8.38 16.03
CA SER A 41 -11.76 7.57 14.94
C SER A 41 -11.03 6.24 15.03
N PRO A 42 -11.74 5.09 15.11
CA PRO A 42 -11.06 3.81 15.05
C PRO A 42 -10.18 3.88 13.81
N LYS A 43 -8.84 3.81 14.01
CA LYS A 43 -7.86 4.07 12.95
C LYS A 43 -8.30 3.28 11.73
N ALA A 44 -8.48 3.95 10.60
CA ALA A 44 -9.09 3.35 9.42
C ALA A 44 -8.43 1.98 9.15
N PRO A 45 -9.22 0.93 8.89
CA PRO A 45 -8.65 -0.40 8.72
C PRO A 45 -7.68 -0.36 7.55
N ILE A 46 -6.41 -0.68 7.84
CA ILE A 46 -5.38 -0.83 6.82
C ILE A 46 -5.68 -2.13 6.09
N ILE A 47 -6.18 -2.04 4.87
CA ILE A 47 -6.24 -3.19 3.97
C ILE A 47 -4.88 -3.40 3.32
N VAL A 48 -4.55 -4.65 3.02
CA VAL A 48 -3.38 -4.99 2.22
C VAL A 48 -3.82 -5.27 0.80
N VAL A 49 -3.15 -4.67 -0.17
CA VAL A 49 -3.41 -4.87 -1.59
C VAL A 49 -2.15 -5.34 -2.29
N THR A 50 -2.31 -6.23 -3.26
CA THR A 50 -1.26 -6.60 -4.20
C THR A 50 -1.81 -6.61 -5.61
N ALA A 51 -0.99 -6.29 -6.60
CA ALA A 51 -1.39 -6.31 -8.01
C ALA A 51 -0.54 -7.34 -8.75
N SER A 52 -1.18 -8.23 -9.53
CA SER A 52 -0.48 -9.36 -10.16
C SER A 52 -1.10 -9.77 -11.49
N ASN A 53 -0.29 -10.40 -12.33
CA ASN A 53 -0.66 -10.99 -13.61
C ASN A 53 -0.14 -12.44 -13.69
N TRP A 54 -0.50 -13.17 -14.75
CA TRP A 54 -0.18 -14.59 -14.87
C TRP A 54 1.32 -14.89 -14.90
N MET A 55 2.15 -13.94 -15.34
CA MET A 55 3.62 -14.06 -15.30
C MET A 55 4.17 -13.98 -13.87
N TYR A 56 3.48 -13.28 -12.97
CA TYR A 56 3.82 -13.16 -11.55
C TYR A 56 3.09 -14.16 -10.64
N ARG A 57 2.28 -15.08 -11.20
CA ARG A 57 1.50 -16.08 -10.43
C ARG A 57 2.31 -16.83 -9.36
N HIS A 58 3.55 -17.22 -9.67
CA HIS A 58 4.40 -17.95 -8.74
C HIS A 58 4.90 -17.09 -7.59
N PHE A 59 5.06 -15.77 -7.79
CA PHE A 59 5.34 -14.83 -6.72
C PHE A 59 4.10 -14.62 -5.84
N LEU A 60 2.90 -14.53 -6.43
CA LEU A 60 1.64 -14.46 -5.68
C LEU A 60 1.43 -15.70 -4.79
N GLN A 61 1.67 -16.90 -5.33
CA GLN A 61 1.66 -18.16 -4.58
C GLN A 61 2.73 -18.17 -3.47
N ASN A 62 3.95 -17.71 -3.77
CA ASN A 62 5.03 -17.61 -2.78
C ASN A 62 4.69 -16.61 -1.65
N PHE A 63 4.02 -15.52 -2.00
CA PHE A 63 3.57 -14.49 -1.07
C PHE A 63 2.48 -15.02 -0.14
N LYS A 64 1.52 -15.83 -0.65
CA LYS A 64 0.57 -16.59 0.18
C LYS A 64 1.30 -17.43 1.22
N CYS A 65 2.24 -18.26 0.79
CA CYS A 65 3.00 -19.13 1.69
C CYS A 65 3.87 -18.35 2.69
N ASN A 66 4.45 -17.21 2.30
CA ASN A 66 5.13 -16.31 3.25
C ASN A 66 4.17 -15.83 4.35
N LEU A 67 3.00 -15.31 3.98
CA LEU A 67 2.00 -14.81 4.93
C LEU A 67 1.49 -15.90 5.88
N ASP A 68 1.35 -17.13 5.38
CA ASP A 68 1.02 -18.31 6.19
C ASP A 68 2.13 -18.61 7.22
N THR A 69 3.41 -18.60 6.83
CA THR A 69 4.53 -18.80 7.79
C THR A 69 4.62 -17.72 8.86
N LEU A 70 4.05 -16.54 8.60
CA LEU A 70 3.97 -15.42 9.53
C LEU A 70 2.69 -15.42 10.39
N ASN A 71 1.76 -16.39 10.19
CA ASN A 71 0.45 -16.45 10.83
C ASN A 71 -0.38 -15.16 10.68
N ILE A 72 -0.34 -14.53 9.49
CA ILE A 72 -1.06 -13.29 9.23
C ILE A 72 -2.57 -13.55 9.18
N SER A 73 -3.32 -12.86 10.05
CA SER A 73 -4.76 -13.07 10.25
C SER A 73 -5.67 -12.35 9.24
N TYR A 74 -5.11 -11.63 8.27
CA TYR A 74 -5.84 -10.91 7.23
C TYR A 74 -5.40 -11.34 5.83
N ALA A 75 -6.36 -11.44 4.90
CA ALA A 75 -6.09 -11.74 3.50
C ALA A 75 -5.84 -10.45 2.70
N PRO A 76 -4.77 -10.35 1.89
CA PRO A 76 -4.65 -9.30 0.88
C PRO A 76 -5.77 -9.35 -0.16
N ILE A 77 -6.18 -8.18 -0.65
CA ILE A 77 -7.01 -8.07 -1.86
C ILE A 77 -6.11 -8.09 -3.08
N VAL A 78 -6.31 -9.06 -3.98
CA VAL A 78 -5.53 -9.17 -5.22
C VAL A 78 -6.21 -8.43 -6.36
N TYR A 79 -5.59 -7.35 -6.82
CA TYR A 79 -5.96 -6.68 -8.05
C TYR A 79 -5.35 -7.42 -9.23
N SER A 80 -6.16 -8.30 -9.81
CA SER A 80 -5.77 -9.23 -10.86
C SER A 80 -5.83 -8.55 -12.22
N LEU A 81 -4.72 -8.59 -12.94
CA LEU A 81 -4.53 -7.87 -14.20
C LEU A 81 -4.92 -8.73 -15.42
N ASP A 82 -5.32 -9.98 -15.18
CA ASP A 82 -5.92 -10.90 -16.13
C ASP A 82 -6.83 -11.93 -15.42
N VAL A 83 -7.72 -12.58 -16.17
CA VAL A 83 -8.71 -13.54 -15.66
C VAL A 83 -8.07 -14.76 -14.98
N ARG A 84 -6.89 -15.22 -15.45
CA ARG A 84 -6.24 -16.41 -14.88
C ARG A 84 -5.69 -16.12 -13.49
N THR A 85 -5.10 -14.95 -13.27
CA THR A 85 -4.70 -14.51 -11.93
C THR A 85 -5.90 -14.21 -11.03
N HIS A 86 -7.02 -13.73 -11.57
CA HIS A 86 -8.26 -13.56 -10.80
C HIS A 86 -8.76 -14.90 -10.27
N ASN A 87 -8.89 -15.89 -11.14
CA ASN A 87 -9.30 -17.24 -10.76
C ASN A 87 -8.31 -17.85 -9.76
N LEU A 88 -7.00 -17.77 -10.01
CA LEU A 88 -5.97 -18.26 -9.07
C LEU A 88 -6.12 -17.61 -7.68
N SER A 89 -6.37 -16.31 -7.61
CA SER A 89 -6.51 -15.60 -6.33
C SER A 89 -7.65 -16.17 -5.48
N HIS A 90 -8.79 -16.49 -6.09
CA HIS A 90 -9.89 -17.17 -5.40
C HIS A 90 -9.51 -18.59 -4.95
N HIS A 91 -8.76 -19.35 -5.76
CA HIS A 91 -8.24 -20.68 -5.36
C HIS A 91 -7.24 -20.59 -4.19
N LEU A 92 -6.55 -19.45 -4.01
CA LEU A 92 -5.70 -19.17 -2.84
C LEU A 92 -6.50 -18.74 -1.60
N GLY A 93 -7.83 -18.67 -1.68
CA GLY A 93 -8.70 -18.17 -0.62
C GLY A 93 -8.66 -16.65 -0.44
N TRP A 94 -8.22 -15.90 -1.46
CA TRP A 94 -8.08 -14.45 -1.42
C TRP A 94 -9.12 -13.73 -2.27
N ALA A 95 -9.68 -12.66 -1.71
CA ALA A 95 -10.55 -11.76 -2.47
C ALA A 95 -9.78 -11.13 -3.63
N SER A 96 -10.40 -11.08 -4.81
CA SER A 96 -9.79 -10.46 -5.98
C SER A 96 -10.72 -9.51 -6.71
N VAL A 97 -10.15 -8.44 -7.24
CA VAL A 97 -10.78 -7.52 -8.18
C VAL A 97 -10.11 -7.71 -9.54
N LEU A 98 -10.88 -8.10 -10.56
CA LEU A 98 -10.38 -8.19 -11.93
C LEU A 98 -10.31 -6.79 -12.54
N LEU A 99 -9.11 -6.35 -12.89
CA LEU A 99 -8.84 -5.11 -13.62
C LEU A 99 -8.83 -5.35 -15.14
N SER A 100 -9.82 -6.13 -15.64
CA SER A 100 -10.10 -6.20 -17.06
C SER A 100 -10.78 -4.90 -17.50
N SER A 101 -10.02 -4.08 -18.21
CA SER A 101 -10.52 -3.18 -19.25
C SER A 101 -11.78 -2.35 -18.90
N GLN A 102 -11.57 -1.16 -18.31
CA GLN A 102 -12.34 0.04 -18.70
C GLN A 102 -11.90 0.57 -20.09
N LEU A 103 -11.73 -0.37 -21.00
CA LEU A 103 -11.54 -0.25 -22.44
C LEU A 103 -12.50 -1.29 -23.01
N GLY A 104 -13.15 -1.02 -24.15
CA GLY A 104 -14.18 -1.92 -24.67
C GLY A 104 -13.68 -3.36 -24.84
N ASP A 105 -14.63 -4.31 -24.80
CA ASP A 105 -14.41 -5.69 -25.26
C ASP A 105 -13.66 -5.67 -26.60
N GLU A 106 -12.62 -6.53 -26.71
CA GLU A 106 -11.81 -6.89 -27.92
C GLU A 106 -10.42 -7.44 -27.52
N ALA A 107 -10.06 -7.50 -26.22
CA ALA A 107 -8.80 -8.09 -25.75
C ALA A 107 -8.77 -9.63 -25.80
N HIS A 108 -8.66 -10.21 -27.00
CA HIS A 108 -8.63 -11.66 -27.20
C HIS A 108 -7.53 -12.39 -26.37
N PRO A 109 -7.80 -13.59 -25.80
CA PRO A 109 -6.87 -14.31 -24.93
C PRO A 109 -5.48 -14.64 -25.53
N GLY A 110 -5.34 -14.62 -26.86
CA GLY A 110 -4.12 -14.98 -27.57
C GLY A 110 -3.07 -13.85 -27.73
N GLN A 111 -3.43 -12.57 -27.56
CA GLN A 111 -2.48 -11.47 -27.84
C GLN A 111 -1.42 -11.28 -26.73
N PHE A 112 -1.68 -11.74 -25.50
CA PHE A 112 -0.78 -11.56 -24.35
C PHE A 112 0.62 -12.17 -24.54
N ASN A 113 0.78 -13.16 -25.44
CA ASN A 113 2.07 -13.80 -25.73
C ASN A 113 2.97 -13.03 -26.71
N ARG A 114 2.52 -11.92 -27.33
CA ARG A 114 3.28 -11.18 -28.37
C ARG A 114 3.64 -9.74 -28.01
N SER A 115 3.00 -9.16 -27.00
CA SER A 115 3.15 -7.74 -26.68
C SER A 115 4.29 -7.52 -25.69
N GLY A 116 5.45 -7.03 -26.18
CA GLY A 116 6.66 -6.76 -25.40
C GLY A 116 6.53 -5.67 -24.31
N PRO A 117 7.63 -5.11 -23.77
CA PRO A 117 7.64 -4.35 -22.50
C PRO A 117 6.64 -3.17 -22.38
N ARG A 118 6.14 -2.63 -23.50
CA ARG A 118 5.07 -1.61 -23.52
C ARG A 118 3.72 -2.10 -22.94
N SER A 119 3.46 -3.41 -22.90
CA SER A 119 2.25 -4.01 -22.30
C SER A 119 2.36 -4.06 -20.77
N PHE A 120 3.46 -4.63 -20.25
CA PHE A 120 3.80 -4.67 -18.82
C PHE A 120 3.74 -3.28 -18.19
N ASN A 121 4.27 -2.28 -18.90
CA ASN A 121 4.27 -0.88 -18.52
C ASN A 121 2.87 -0.26 -18.34
N GLN A 122 1.87 -0.68 -19.12
CA GLN A 122 0.47 -0.27 -18.93
C GLN A 122 -0.22 -1.06 -17.81
N ILE A 123 0.21 -2.31 -17.61
CA ILE A 123 -0.32 -3.23 -16.62
C ILE A 123 0.10 -2.86 -15.19
N THR A 124 1.37 -2.50 -14.92
CA THR A 124 1.77 -2.08 -13.56
C THR A 124 1.08 -0.81 -13.11
N LYS A 125 0.85 0.12 -14.04
CA LYS A 125 0.11 1.37 -13.83
C LYS A 125 -1.33 1.17 -13.34
N ASN A 126 -1.98 0.06 -13.67
CA ASN A 126 -3.31 -0.27 -13.15
C ASN A 126 -3.32 -0.46 -11.62
N LYS A 127 -2.17 -0.74 -10.98
CA LYS A 127 -2.07 -0.78 -9.51
C LYS A 127 -2.35 0.57 -8.84
N LEU A 128 -2.22 1.69 -9.56
CA LEU A 128 -2.58 3.01 -9.03
C LEU A 128 -4.10 3.23 -8.99
N ARG A 129 -4.85 2.63 -9.94
CA ARG A 129 -6.33 2.61 -9.93
C ARG A 129 -6.86 1.76 -8.78
N ALA A 130 -6.20 0.64 -8.48
CA ALA A 130 -6.52 -0.22 -7.34
C ALA A 130 -6.49 0.55 -6.01
N VAL A 131 -5.38 1.24 -5.73
CA VAL A 131 -5.24 2.04 -4.51
C VAL A 131 -6.26 3.18 -4.48
N LEU A 132 -6.47 3.90 -5.59
CA LEU A 132 -7.50 4.95 -5.66
C LEU A 132 -8.90 4.42 -5.32
N SER A 133 -9.27 3.23 -5.82
CA SER A 133 -10.57 2.62 -5.53
C SER A 133 -10.77 2.32 -4.05
N ALA A 134 -9.72 1.90 -3.34
CA ALA A 134 -9.79 1.64 -1.90
C ALA A 134 -9.80 2.94 -1.08
N LEU A 135 -9.02 3.95 -1.48
CA LEU A 135 -9.01 5.27 -0.83
C LEU A 135 -10.38 5.95 -0.91
N LEU A 136 -11.06 5.88 -2.07
CA LEU A 136 -12.43 6.38 -2.27
C LEU A 136 -13.47 5.68 -1.38
N SER A 137 -13.19 4.45 -0.93
CA SER A 137 -14.00 3.70 0.03
C SER A 137 -13.67 4.02 1.50
N GLY A 138 -12.80 4.99 1.77
CA GLY A 138 -12.41 5.40 3.13
C GLY A 138 -11.38 4.49 3.81
N LEU A 139 -10.68 3.63 3.06
CA LEU A 139 -9.77 2.61 3.60
C LEU A 139 -8.31 3.06 3.50
N ASP A 140 -7.53 2.87 4.58
CA ASP A 140 -6.07 2.97 4.52
C ASP A 140 -5.53 1.77 3.73
N VAL A 141 -4.50 1.98 2.91
CA VAL A 141 -4.02 0.98 1.95
C VAL A 141 -2.52 0.74 2.10
N LEU A 142 -2.14 -0.48 2.48
CA LEU A 142 -0.77 -0.97 2.32
C LEU A 142 -0.66 -1.74 0.99
N LEU A 143 0.02 -1.15 0.00
CA LEU A 143 0.39 -1.87 -1.21
C LEU A 143 1.71 -2.61 -1.00
N SER A 144 1.74 -3.88 -1.41
CA SER A 144 2.95 -4.70 -1.54
C SER A 144 2.92 -5.43 -2.88
N ASP A 145 3.94 -5.24 -3.72
CA ASP A 145 4.15 -6.06 -4.90
C ASP A 145 4.38 -7.53 -4.49
N ALA A 146 3.95 -8.48 -5.33
CA ALA A 146 3.92 -9.90 -4.99
C ALA A 146 5.32 -10.56 -4.86
N ASP A 147 6.37 -9.87 -5.33
CA ASP A 147 7.77 -10.30 -5.23
C ASP A 147 8.52 -9.60 -4.08
N ILE A 148 7.79 -9.16 -3.07
CA ILE A 148 8.31 -8.70 -1.79
C ILE A 148 8.15 -9.82 -0.76
N PHE A 149 9.25 -10.16 -0.08
CA PHE A 149 9.25 -11.10 1.03
C PHE A 149 9.03 -10.33 2.34
N TRP A 150 8.06 -10.73 3.17
CA TRP A 150 7.88 -10.15 4.50
C TRP A 150 8.65 -10.97 5.54
N CYS A 151 9.42 -10.30 6.40
CA CYS A 151 10.12 -10.92 7.53
C CYS A 151 9.23 -11.00 8.79
N THR A 152 8.22 -10.14 8.87
CA THR A 152 7.27 -9.98 9.99
C THR A 152 6.05 -9.20 9.47
N ASP A 153 4.94 -9.17 10.22
CA ASP A 153 3.79 -8.29 9.93
C ASP A 153 4.23 -6.80 9.78
N PRO A 154 4.14 -6.21 8.58
CA PRO A 154 4.44 -4.81 8.36
C PRO A 154 3.32 -3.88 8.81
N VAL A 155 2.06 -4.30 8.82
CA VAL A 155 0.92 -3.49 9.27
C VAL A 155 1.08 -3.15 10.75
N HIS A 156 1.50 -4.12 11.57
CA HIS A 156 1.87 -3.87 12.96
C HIS A 156 3.04 -2.87 13.07
N HIS A 157 4.13 -3.08 12.31
CA HIS A 157 5.30 -2.20 12.38
C HIS A 157 4.98 -0.76 11.93
N LEU A 158 4.24 -0.59 10.83
CA LEU A 158 3.82 0.71 10.30
C LEU A 158 2.89 1.45 11.27
N ARG A 159 1.95 0.74 11.93
CA ARG A 159 1.12 1.31 13.01
C ARG A 159 1.97 1.86 14.15
N THR A 160 3.03 1.13 14.55
CA THR A 160 3.98 1.55 15.59
C THR A 160 4.77 2.78 15.15
N LEU A 161 5.30 2.82 13.92
CA LEU A 161 5.98 4.01 13.37
C LEU A 161 5.07 5.25 13.38
N LEU A 162 3.82 5.10 12.95
CA LEU A 162 2.82 6.18 12.92
C LEU A 162 2.44 6.69 14.32
N SER A 163 2.51 5.87 15.38
CA SER A 163 2.21 6.32 16.75
C SER A 163 3.45 6.80 17.53
N ALA A 164 4.62 6.21 17.30
CA ALA A 164 5.82 6.48 18.10
C ALA A 164 6.64 7.67 17.61
N SER A 165 6.45 8.11 16.36
CA SER A 165 7.24 9.18 15.74
C SER A 165 6.37 10.32 15.23
N ARG A 166 6.59 11.54 15.75
CA ARG A 166 5.92 12.76 15.25
C ARG A 166 6.21 13.01 13.76
N TYR A 167 7.37 12.58 13.26
CA TYR A 167 7.74 12.67 11.85
C TYR A 167 6.81 11.80 10.99
N TYR A 168 6.69 10.50 11.30
CA TYR A 168 5.82 9.60 10.55
C TYR A 168 4.33 9.86 10.79
N ALA A 169 3.92 10.26 12.00
CA ALA A 169 2.52 10.57 12.33
C ALA A 169 1.87 11.62 11.42
N GLN A 170 2.66 12.53 10.84
CA GLN A 170 2.19 13.55 9.90
C GLN A 170 2.03 13.03 8.47
N ALA A 171 2.76 11.98 8.08
CA ALA A 171 2.84 11.51 6.69
C ALA A 171 1.52 10.92 6.20
N ASP A 172 1.04 11.41 5.06
CA ASP A 172 -0.11 10.87 4.34
C ASP A 172 0.23 9.63 3.53
N VAL A 173 1.49 9.55 3.06
CA VAL A 173 2.08 8.37 2.42
C VAL A 173 3.40 8.03 3.10
N LEU A 174 3.59 6.75 3.45
CA LEU A 174 4.88 6.17 3.82
C LEU A 174 5.32 5.23 2.69
N ILE A 175 6.42 5.53 2.01
CA ILE A 175 6.85 4.81 0.80
C ILE A 175 8.29 4.31 0.91
N GLN A 176 8.56 3.12 0.35
CA GLN A 176 9.90 2.55 0.33
C GLN A 176 10.90 3.47 -0.43
N PRO A 177 12.11 3.69 0.09
CA PRO A 177 13.18 4.35 -0.66
C PRO A 177 13.76 3.40 -1.71
N GLU A 178 14.13 3.95 -2.86
CA GLU A 178 14.94 3.23 -3.84
C GLU A 178 16.42 3.27 -3.47
N ALA A 179 17.22 2.31 -3.95
CA ALA A 179 18.64 2.11 -3.60
C ALA A 179 19.54 3.36 -3.70
N ASN A 180 19.20 4.32 -4.57
CA ASN A 180 19.93 5.57 -4.75
C ASN A 180 19.61 6.65 -3.69
N TYR A 181 18.68 6.38 -2.76
CA TYR A 181 18.11 7.31 -1.77
C TYR A 181 17.54 8.61 -2.35
N ARG A 182 17.37 8.72 -3.67
CA ARG A 182 16.96 9.92 -4.42
C ARG A 182 15.64 9.75 -5.15
N THR A 183 15.12 8.53 -5.25
CA THR A 183 13.82 8.21 -5.85
C THR A 183 12.99 7.32 -4.93
N LEU A 184 11.67 7.38 -5.09
CA LEU A 184 10.70 6.55 -4.41
C LEU A 184 10.61 5.19 -5.10
N ASN A 185 10.45 4.12 -4.33
CA ASN A 185 10.14 2.79 -4.84
C ASN A 185 8.63 2.54 -4.74
N SER A 186 7.97 2.22 -5.86
CA SER A 186 6.50 2.06 -5.91
C SER A 186 6.01 0.65 -5.57
N GLY A 187 6.89 -0.27 -5.17
CA GLY A 187 6.51 -1.65 -4.85
C GLY A 187 6.01 -1.84 -3.41
N PHE A 188 6.33 -0.92 -2.49
CA PHE A 188 5.86 -1.01 -1.11
C PHE A 188 5.55 0.37 -0.52
N TYR A 189 4.29 0.61 -0.17
CA TYR A 189 3.87 1.85 0.49
C TYR A 189 2.54 1.75 1.24
N LEU A 190 2.42 2.51 2.32
CA LEU A 190 1.17 2.77 3.04
C LEU A 190 0.62 4.15 2.63
N VAL A 191 -0.66 4.22 2.28
CA VAL A 191 -1.43 5.45 2.06
C VAL A 191 -2.55 5.52 3.07
N ARG A 192 -2.71 6.66 3.74
CA ARG A 192 -3.89 6.91 4.60
C ARG A 192 -5.04 7.46 3.76
N SER A 193 -6.27 7.00 3.95
CA SER A 193 -7.43 7.61 3.27
C SER A 193 -7.76 8.98 3.86
N ASN A 194 -7.64 10.01 3.01
CA ASN A 194 -8.17 11.34 3.25
C ASN A 194 -8.27 12.08 1.90
N GLN A 195 -8.86 13.28 1.89
CA GLN A 195 -9.08 14.03 0.64
C GLN A 195 -7.78 14.29 -0.13
N ARG A 196 -6.66 14.58 0.57
CA ARG A 196 -5.37 14.89 -0.07
C ARG A 196 -4.77 13.67 -0.78
N THR A 197 -4.88 12.48 -0.19
CA THR A 197 -4.41 11.25 -0.83
C THR A 197 -5.33 10.78 -1.95
N ILE A 198 -6.64 10.99 -1.82
CA ILE A 198 -7.59 10.78 -2.92
C ILE A 198 -7.23 11.66 -4.13
N ASP A 199 -6.97 12.96 -3.91
CA ASP A 199 -6.62 13.88 -4.99
C ASP A 199 -5.23 13.60 -5.58
N LEU A 200 -4.25 13.23 -4.74
CA LEU A 200 -2.94 12.75 -5.19
C LEU A 200 -3.06 11.50 -6.08
N PHE A 201 -3.90 10.53 -5.73
CA PHE A 201 -4.09 9.31 -6.52
C PHE A 201 -4.99 9.53 -7.75
N ARG A 202 -5.91 10.52 -7.73
CA ARG A 202 -6.57 11.02 -8.96
C ARG A 202 -5.55 11.59 -9.92
N ALA A 203 -4.62 12.43 -9.45
CA ALA A 203 -3.55 13.00 -10.28
C ALA A 203 -2.63 11.91 -10.87
N LEU A 204 -2.28 10.86 -10.12
CA LEU A 204 -1.56 9.68 -10.64
C LEU A 204 -2.31 8.99 -11.79
N VAL A 205 -3.62 8.76 -11.64
CA VAL A 205 -4.45 8.05 -12.63
C VAL A 205 -4.74 8.92 -13.86
N GLN A 206 -4.84 10.25 -13.70
CA GLN A 206 -4.94 11.21 -14.81
C GLN A 206 -3.63 11.28 -15.60
N ASN A 207 -2.50 11.35 -14.90
CA ASN A 207 -1.17 11.46 -15.51
C ASN A 207 -0.53 10.10 -15.83
N ILE A 208 -1.33 9.03 -15.96
CA ILE A 208 -0.83 7.65 -16.02
C ILE A 208 0.15 7.39 -17.18
N ASN A 209 0.13 8.22 -18.23
CA ASN A 209 0.97 8.08 -19.42
C ASN A 209 2.32 8.83 -19.35
N ILE A 210 2.63 9.61 -18.30
CA ILE A 210 3.84 10.47 -18.26
C ILE A 210 5.17 9.73 -18.02
N GLY A 211 5.11 8.45 -17.66
CA GLY A 211 6.28 7.62 -17.31
C GLY A 211 6.26 6.29 -18.05
N ASN A 212 7.37 5.55 -18.04
CA ASN A 212 7.42 4.22 -18.67
C ASN A 212 6.64 3.22 -17.82
N HIS A 213 6.96 3.13 -16.53
CA HIS A 213 6.26 2.30 -15.55
C HIS A 213 5.64 3.13 -14.42
N ASP A 214 4.86 2.47 -13.56
CA ASP A 214 4.23 3.03 -12.36
C ASP A 214 5.22 3.81 -11.47
N GLN A 215 6.44 3.30 -11.25
CA GLN A 215 7.43 4.02 -10.43
C GLN A 215 7.84 5.39 -11.02
N ASP A 216 7.86 5.54 -12.35
CA ASP A 216 8.18 6.83 -13.00
C ASP A 216 7.04 7.83 -12.75
N VAL A 217 5.80 7.37 -12.91
CA VAL A 217 4.59 8.19 -12.69
C VAL A 217 4.50 8.62 -11.23
N VAL A 218 4.78 7.70 -10.29
CA VAL A 218 4.84 7.99 -8.86
C VAL A 218 5.91 9.03 -8.53
N ASN A 219 7.14 8.86 -9.01
CA ASN A 219 8.22 9.82 -8.74
C ASN A 219 7.92 11.21 -9.31
N LYS A 220 7.35 11.29 -10.53
CA LYS A 220 6.94 12.55 -11.14
C LYS A 220 5.82 13.23 -10.35
N VAL A 221 4.65 12.60 -10.22
CA VAL A 221 3.49 13.23 -9.57
C VAL A 221 3.76 13.55 -8.09
N PHE A 222 4.55 12.73 -7.38
CA PHE A 222 4.80 12.98 -5.95
C PHE A 222 5.85 14.06 -5.72
N CYS A 223 6.87 14.19 -6.58
CA CYS A 223 8.10 14.94 -6.25
C CYS A 223 8.57 15.96 -7.29
N ASP A 224 8.03 15.96 -8.51
CA ASP A 224 8.46 16.84 -9.61
C ASP A 224 7.52 18.05 -9.75
N PRO A 225 8.03 19.30 -9.63
CA PRO A 225 7.26 20.53 -9.81
C PRO A 225 6.49 20.62 -11.13
N GLN A 226 6.95 19.97 -12.20
CA GLN A 226 6.22 19.92 -13.48
C GLN A 226 4.84 19.25 -13.35
N TYR A 227 4.65 18.36 -12.37
CA TYR A 227 3.43 17.57 -12.18
C TYR A 227 2.75 17.85 -10.83
N GLY A 228 3.04 19.01 -10.21
CA GLY A 228 2.45 19.44 -8.94
C GLY A 228 3.04 18.80 -7.68
N GLY A 229 4.15 18.07 -7.81
CA GLY A 229 4.94 17.58 -6.68
C GLY A 229 6.07 18.53 -6.30
N ASN A 230 6.65 18.37 -5.12
CA ASN A 230 7.80 19.15 -4.68
C ASN A 230 8.73 18.27 -3.84
N LYS A 231 10.01 18.19 -4.23
CA LYS A 231 11.02 17.38 -3.53
C LYS A 231 11.80 18.23 -2.54
N ILE A 232 11.53 18.04 -1.25
CA ILE A 232 12.13 18.82 -0.17
C ILE A 232 13.32 18.06 0.44
N ILE A 233 14.52 18.47 0.06
CA ILE A 233 15.80 17.92 0.54
C ILE A 233 16.18 18.61 1.85
N GLN A 234 16.54 17.85 2.89
CA GLN A 234 17.01 18.41 4.15
C GLN A 234 18.48 18.88 4.03
N SER A 235 18.78 20.04 4.62
CA SER A 235 20.00 20.84 4.43
C SER A 235 21.31 20.21 4.92
N HIS A 236 21.28 19.00 5.48
CA HIS A 236 22.43 18.37 6.17
C HIS A 236 22.83 17.01 5.57
N GLY A 237 22.66 16.85 4.25
CA GLY A 237 23.56 16.02 3.43
C GLY A 237 23.28 14.52 3.32
N GLU A 238 22.65 13.86 4.31
CA GLU A 238 22.60 12.37 4.33
C GLU A 238 21.28 11.72 3.88
N VAL A 239 20.21 12.51 3.68
CA VAL A 239 18.93 12.08 3.07
C VAL A 239 18.12 11.03 3.88
N PRO A 240 17.00 11.46 4.49
CA PRO A 240 15.74 11.33 3.74
C PRO A 240 15.13 12.68 3.38
N TYR A 241 14.95 12.89 2.07
CA TYR A 241 14.04 13.92 1.57
C TYR A 241 12.60 13.46 1.79
N HIS A 242 11.67 14.41 1.74
CA HIS A 242 10.24 14.12 1.63
C HIS A 242 9.70 14.80 0.38
N CYS A 243 8.49 14.43 -0.03
CA CYS A 243 7.80 15.15 -1.07
C CYS A 243 6.44 15.65 -0.61
N GLU A 244 6.00 16.75 -1.19
CA GLU A 244 4.67 17.31 -0.99
C GLU A 244 4.00 17.42 -2.36
N SER A 245 2.78 16.90 -2.49
CA SER A 245 2.04 16.94 -3.75
C SER A 245 0.55 16.93 -3.45
N HIS A 246 -0.23 17.80 -4.10
CA HIS A 246 -1.68 17.93 -3.88
C HIS A 246 -2.05 18.10 -2.38
N GLY A 247 -1.17 18.79 -1.64
CA GLY A 247 -1.25 18.98 -0.18
C GLY A 247 -0.90 17.75 0.67
N ALA A 248 -0.76 16.57 0.08
CA ALA A 248 -0.38 15.35 0.79
C ALA A 248 1.13 15.31 1.07
N LEU A 249 1.48 14.82 2.25
CA LEU A 249 2.87 14.69 2.70
C LEU A 249 3.39 13.25 2.53
N ILE A 250 4.38 13.07 1.65
CA ILE A 250 4.99 11.78 1.31
C ILE A 250 6.35 11.66 2.01
N ARG A 251 6.51 10.67 2.90
CA ARG A 251 7.77 10.40 3.60
C ARG A 251 8.36 9.03 3.25
N LEU A 252 9.69 8.95 3.23
CA LEU A 252 10.42 7.70 3.04
C LEU A 252 10.34 6.82 4.29
N LEU A 253 10.19 5.51 4.08
CA LEU A 253 10.40 4.49 5.11
C LEU A 253 11.91 4.31 5.42
N PRO A 254 12.29 3.84 6.62
CA PRO A 254 13.68 3.54 6.92
C PRO A 254 14.25 2.46 5.99
N ALA A 255 15.22 2.81 5.14
CA ALA A 255 15.88 1.86 4.24
C ALA A 255 16.55 0.68 4.97
N THR A 256 16.93 0.89 6.24
CA THR A 256 17.48 -0.12 7.14
C THR A 256 16.50 -1.22 7.52
N SER A 257 15.19 -0.98 7.39
CA SER A 257 14.13 -1.95 7.70
C SER A 257 13.21 -2.26 6.52
N PHE A 258 13.19 -1.40 5.50
CA PHE A 258 12.43 -1.57 4.26
C PHE A 258 13.36 -1.46 3.02
N PRO A 259 14.44 -2.26 2.91
CA PRO A 259 15.39 -2.17 1.80
C PRO A 259 14.78 -2.56 0.44
N SER A 260 15.13 -1.78 -0.59
CA SER A 260 15.06 -2.21 -1.99
C SER A 260 16.14 -3.28 -2.28
N GLY A 261 16.00 -4.03 -3.37
CA GLY A 261 16.88 -5.16 -3.71
C GLY A 261 18.32 -4.80 -4.10
N ALA A 262 18.61 -3.53 -4.37
CA ALA A 262 19.98 -3.02 -4.49
C ALA A 262 20.38 -2.09 -3.34
N GLN A 263 19.58 -2.04 -2.26
CA GLN A 263 19.93 -1.26 -1.07
C GLN A 263 21.23 -1.80 -0.46
N GLN A 264 22.18 -0.91 -0.17
CA GLN A 264 23.36 -1.29 0.58
C GLN A 264 23.04 -1.43 2.08
N TYR A 265 23.52 -2.52 2.67
CA TYR A 265 23.50 -2.78 4.10
C TYR A 265 24.86 -3.36 4.50
N ALA A 266 25.52 -2.74 5.49
CA ALA A 266 26.88 -3.09 5.92
C ALA A 266 27.90 -3.21 4.76
N GLY A 267 27.88 -2.23 3.84
CA GLY A 267 28.81 -2.14 2.71
C GLY A 267 28.51 -3.05 1.51
N LEU A 268 27.48 -3.91 1.58
CA LEU A 268 27.10 -4.84 0.52
C LEU A 268 25.65 -4.61 0.08
N ASN A 269 25.31 -4.87 -1.19
CA ASN A 269 23.91 -4.95 -1.62
C ASN A 269 23.18 -6.01 -0.80
N VAL A 270 21.93 -5.76 -0.41
CA VAL A 270 21.17 -6.63 0.51
C VAL A 270 21.17 -8.10 0.07
N PHE A 271 20.99 -8.38 -1.23
CA PHE A 271 20.99 -9.76 -1.74
C PHE A 271 22.37 -10.38 -1.98
N HIS A 272 23.48 -9.68 -1.72
CA HIS A 272 24.82 -10.29 -1.70
C HIS A 272 25.12 -10.93 -0.33
N HIS A 273 24.35 -10.64 0.72
CA HIS A 273 24.43 -11.36 1.99
C HIS A 273 23.98 -12.83 1.84
N SER A 274 24.48 -13.73 2.70
CA SER A 274 24.15 -15.16 2.64
C SER A 274 22.69 -15.44 3.05
N ARG A 275 22.18 -16.65 2.76
CA ARG A 275 20.84 -17.12 3.18
C ARG A 275 20.70 -17.07 4.70
N GLU A 276 21.73 -17.49 5.41
CA GLU A 276 21.80 -17.53 6.88
C GLU A 276 21.78 -16.11 7.44
N ARG A 277 22.55 -15.20 6.84
CA ARG A 277 22.59 -13.79 7.25
C ARG A 277 21.25 -13.11 7.03
N LEU A 278 20.61 -13.29 5.88
CA LEU A 278 19.28 -12.71 5.60
C LEU A 278 18.19 -13.31 6.51
N SER A 279 18.26 -14.62 6.80
CA SER A 279 17.38 -15.28 7.78
C SER A 279 17.56 -14.71 9.19
N ASP A 280 18.80 -14.51 9.65
CA ASP A 280 19.13 -13.89 10.93
C ASP A 280 18.57 -12.46 11.02
N MET A 281 18.72 -11.65 9.95
CA MET A 281 18.20 -10.28 9.89
C MET A 281 16.67 -10.20 9.92
N CYS A 282 15.97 -11.10 9.20
CA CYS A 282 14.52 -11.24 9.31
C CYS A 282 14.11 -11.66 10.74
N ARG A 283 14.77 -12.68 11.31
CA ARG A 283 14.45 -13.25 12.64
C ARG A 283 14.65 -12.23 13.76
N ARG A 284 15.69 -11.39 13.68
CA ARG A 284 15.94 -10.27 14.58
C ARG A 284 15.04 -9.05 14.30
N ARG A 285 14.12 -9.13 13.34
CA ARG A 285 13.23 -8.03 12.90
C ARG A 285 13.97 -6.76 12.50
N GLN A 286 15.22 -6.90 12.03
CA GLN A 286 16.00 -5.78 11.49
C GLN A 286 15.39 -5.33 10.17
N PHE A 287 15.10 -6.29 9.30
CA PHE A 287 14.24 -6.11 8.14
C PHE A 287 12.79 -6.45 8.48
N VAL A 288 11.88 -5.62 7.97
CA VAL A 288 10.43 -5.85 7.98
C VAL A 288 10.01 -6.50 6.66
N VAL A 289 10.56 -6.01 5.55
CA VAL A 289 10.35 -6.56 4.20
C VAL A 289 11.65 -6.56 3.39
N LEU A 290 11.69 -7.38 2.33
CA LEU A 290 12.78 -7.50 1.37
C LEU A 290 12.22 -7.51 -0.05
N HIS A 291 12.46 -6.44 -0.82
CA HIS A 291 11.89 -6.27 -2.16
C HIS A 291 12.83 -6.82 -3.25
N ASN A 292 12.37 -7.78 -4.05
CA ASN A 292 13.15 -8.43 -5.12
C ASN A 292 13.25 -7.59 -6.43
N ASN A 293 13.47 -6.29 -6.36
CA ASN A 293 13.77 -5.46 -7.54
C ASN A 293 15.27 -5.50 -7.90
N PHE A 294 15.68 -4.64 -8.83
CA PHE A 294 17.03 -4.59 -9.43
C PHE A 294 17.53 -5.93 -10.00
N ILE A 295 16.64 -6.73 -10.59
CA ILE A 295 17.00 -7.93 -11.34
C ILE A 295 15.95 -8.22 -12.41
N LYS A 296 16.37 -8.86 -13.51
CA LYS A 296 15.48 -9.33 -14.58
C LYS A 296 14.45 -10.32 -14.01
N ALA A 297 13.19 -10.20 -14.44
CA ALA A 297 12.07 -10.97 -13.87
C ALA A 297 12.31 -12.50 -13.86
N ASN A 298 12.91 -13.04 -14.92
CA ASN A 298 13.24 -14.48 -15.02
C ASN A 298 14.28 -14.97 -13.99
N LYS A 299 15.02 -14.07 -13.35
CA LYS A 299 15.98 -14.41 -12.27
C LYS A 299 15.43 -14.18 -10.86
N LYS A 300 14.32 -13.46 -10.69
CA LYS A 300 13.73 -13.13 -9.37
C LYS A 300 13.43 -14.39 -8.54
N LYS A 301 12.85 -15.43 -9.16
CA LYS A 301 12.54 -16.71 -8.48
C LYS A 301 13.82 -17.39 -8.00
N ALA A 302 14.81 -17.53 -8.89
CA ALA A 302 16.09 -18.15 -8.58
C ALA A 302 16.79 -17.47 -7.38
N ARG A 303 16.75 -16.12 -7.31
CA ARG A 303 17.26 -15.38 -6.16
C ARG A 303 16.54 -15.74 -4.86
N PHE A 304 15.21 -15.73 -4.84
CA PHE A 304 14.44 -16.10 -3.65
C PHE A 304 14.67 -17.56 -3.22
N VAL A 305 14.79 -18.50 -4.16
CA VAL A 305 15.15 -19.90 -3.85
C VAL A 305 16.52 -19.97 -3.17
N VAL A 306 17.55 -19.39 -3.79
CA VAL A 306 18.93 -19.39 -3.26
C VAL A 306 19.01 -18.71 -1.89
N LYS A 307 18.30 -17.59 -1.69
CA LYS A 307 18.33 -16.80 -0.45
C LYS A 307 17.33 -17.26 0.63
N GLY A 308 16.65 -18.40 0.43
CA GLY A 308 15.75 -18.98 1.44
C GLY A 308 14.46 -18.20 1.67
N MET A 309 13.92 -17.59 0.62
CA MET A 309 12.70 -16.77 0.59
C MET A 309 11.61 -17.37 -0.30
N TRP A 310 11.76 -18.64 -0.67
CA TRP A 310 10.83 -19.37 -1.51
C TRP A 310 10.15 -20.51 -0.72
N PHE A 311 8.83 -20.45 -0.58
CA PHE A 311 8.01 -21.33 0.25
C PHE A 311 6.87 -22.00 -0.53
N SER A 312 6.71 -21.72 -1.84
CA SER A 312 5.71 -22.39 -2.68
C SER A 312 6.30 -23.57 -3.45
N SER A 313 5.63 -24.72 -3.36
CA SER A 313 5.81 -25.89 -4.22
C SER A 313 4.48 -26.29 -4.86
N PHE A 314 4.54 -27.16 -5.85
CA PHE A 314 3.38 -27.87 -6.38
C PHE A 314 3.47 -29.33 -5.91
N ASP A 315 2.33 -29.96 -5.60
CA ASP A 315 2.25 -31.41 -5.44
C ASP A 315 2.05 -32.12 -6.79
N THR A 316 1.74 -33.41 -6.75
CA THR A 316 1.47 -34.24 -7.94
C THR A 316 0.21 -33.84 -8.69
N ASP A 317 -0.68 -33.07 -8.06
CA ASP A 317 -2.02 -32.75 -8.54
C ASP A 317 -2.10 -31.25 -8.94
N ASP A 318 -0.93 -30.62 -9.17
CA ASP A 318 -0.74 -29.19 -9.47
C ASP A 318 -1.33 -28.22 -8.41
N GLN A 319 -1.60 -28.69 -7.19
CA GLN A 319 -2.09 -27.83 -6.11
C GLN A 319 -0.94 -27.07 -5.44
N LEU A 320 -1.23 -25.88 -4.91
CA LEU A 320 -0.24 -25.11 -4.15
C LEU A 320 0.00 -25.77 -2.79
N VAL A 321 1.21 -26.28 -2.58
CA VAL A 321 1.70 -26.68 -1.26
C VAL A 321 2.61 -25.59 -0.71
N CYS A 322 2.22 -25.03 0.44
CA CYS A 322 3.07 -24.12 1.20
C CYS A 322 4.00 -24.90 2.14
N LEU A 323 5.30 -24.74 1.93
CA LEU A 323 6.34 -25.41 2.69
C LEU A 323 6.49 -24.78 4.08
N THR A 324 6.75 -25.59 5.11
CA THR A 324 7.08 -25.12 6.46
C THR A 324 8.51 -24.60 6.59
N GLN A 325 9.36 -24.89 5.60
CA GLN A 325 10.74 -24.42 5.49
C GLN A 325 11.00 -23.91 4.07
N PRO A 326 11.87 -22.91 3.87
CA PRO A 326 12.13 -22.41 2.54
C PRO A 326 12.83 -23.47 1.68
N ALA A 327 12.35 -23.62 0.45
CA ALA A 327 12.80 -24.59 -0.54
C ALA A 327 14.33 -24.69 -0.61
N PRO A 328 14.88 -25.90 -0.82
CA PRO A 328 16.33 -26.08 -0.96
C PRO A 328 16.83 -25.32 -2.18
N ALA A 329 18.04 -24.76 -2.07
CA ALA A 329 18.69 -24.13 -3.21
C ALA A 329 19.22 -25.22 -4.15
N ASP A 330 18.64 -25.33 -5.36
CA ASP A 330 19.14 -26.26 -6.38
C ASP A 330 20.25 -25.64 -7.26
N HIS A 331 21.02 -26.50 -7.91
CA HIS A 331 22.11 -26.08 -8.82
C HIS A 331 21.60 -25.22 -9.99
N HIS A 332 20.35 -25.42 -10.43
CA HIS A 332 19.75 -24.65 -11.52
C HIS A 332 19.49 -23.19 -11.12
N SER A 333 18.92 -22.97 -9.93
CA SER A 333 18.65 -21.66 -9.35
C SER A 333 19.93 -20.91 -9.02
N ALA A 334 20.94 -21.59 -8.47
CA ALA A 334 22.26 -21.00 -8.24
C ALA A 334 22.87 -20.45 -9.54
N ARG A 335 22.92 -21.28 -10.60
CA ARG A 335 23.40 -20.88 -11.93
C ARG A 335 22.56 -19.77 -12.56
N THR A 336 21.24 -19.82 -12.40
CA THR A 336 20.31 -18.84 -12.99
C THR A 336 20.41 -17.47 -12.33
N CYS A 337 20.60 -17.42 -11.01
CA CYS A 337 20.85 -16.17 -10.30
C CYS A 337 22.17 -15.54 -10.77
N GLY A 338 23.26 -16.30 -10.72
CA GLY A 338 24.62 -15.80 -10.99
C GLY A 338 25.04 -14.73 -9.98
N ALA A 339 25.86 -13.76 -10.41
CA ALA A 339 26.39 -12.67 -9.58
C ALA A 339 25.37 -11.63 -9.06
N TYR A 340 24.08 -11.97 -9.05
CA TYR A 340 22.99 -11.20 -8.42
C TYR A 340 22.41 -11.93 -7.19
N CYS A 341 23.11 -12.99 -6.78
CA CYS A 341 23.11 -13.69 -5.50
C CYS A 341 24.55 -13.63 -4.96
#